data_AF-A0AAW2BU94-F1
#
_entry.id   AF-A0AAW2BU94-F1
#
_cell.length_a   1.000
_cell.length_b   1.000
_cell.length_c   1.000
_cell.angle_alpha   90.00
_cell.angle_beta   90.00
_cell.angle_gamma   90.00
#
_symmetry.space_group_name_H-M   'P 1'
#
loop_
_entity.id
_entity.type
_entity.pdbx_description
1 polymer ?
#
loop_
_entity_poly.entity_id
_entity_poly.type
_entity_poly.pdbx_seq_one_letter_code
_entity_poly.pdbx_strand_id
1 'polypeptide(L)'
;MYLNRGHKPLSSHTLLLLLLNGTAEIFGSELPLEIWLTFPPSLKFGVFTWYGATIEMDGTTELLYTADETPMVSYVNVHAILEGRRNRAKAPPSNDSDSSQGPRVIVVGPTDFGKSSLSKMLTN
;
A
#
# COMPACT_ATOMS: atom_id res chain seq x y z
N MET A 1 27.63 7.92 8.97
CA MET A 1 28.55 8.72 8.15
C MET A 1 27.84 8.95 6.82
N TYR A 2 27.23 10.12 6.61
CA TYR A 2 26.37 10.37 5.45
C TYR A 2 27.22 10.76 4.24
N LEU A 3 27.19 9.95 3.19
CA LEU A 3 27.78 10.23 1.89
C LEU A 3 26.71 10.89 1.02
N ASN A 4 26.75 12.22 0.94
CA ASN A 4 25.89 12.99 0.05
C ASN A 4 26.32 12.73 -1.40
N ARG A 5 25.59 11.86 -2.13
CA ARG A 5 25.73 11.69 -3.58
C ARG A 5 24.67 12.55 -4.25
N GLY A 6 25.12 13.58 -4.96
CA GLY A 6 24.31 14.65 -5.51
C GLY A 6 23.11 14.18 -6.34
N HIS A 7 21.94 14.25 -5.72
CA HIS A 7 20.66 14.35 -6.43
C HIS A 7 20.40 15.84 -6.71
N LYS A 8 20.02 16.18 -7.96
CA LYS A 8 19.59 17.54 -8.30
C LYS A 8 18.40 17.91 -7.39
N PRO A 9 18.36 19.11 -6.77
CA PRO A 9 17.25 19.48 -5.92
C PRO A 9 15.99 19.63 -6.79
N LEU A 10 15.08 18.65 -6.68
CA LEU A 10 13.68 18.84 -7.01
C LEU A 10 13.11 19.85 -5.99
N SER A 11 12.03 20.56 -6.33
CA SER A 11 11.54 21.71 -5.55
C SER A 11 11.56 21.49 -4.03
N SER A 12 11.71 22.56 -3.23
CA SER A 12 11.95 22.54 -1.78
C SER A 12 10.92 21.79 -0.90
N HIS A 13 9.88 21.20 -1.51
CA HIS A 13 8.77 20.52 -0.83
C HIS A 13 8.52 19.09 -1.34
N THR A 14 9.40 18.55 -2.18
CA THR A 14 9.30 17.18 -2.70
C THR A 14 9.97 16.20 -1.74
N LEU A 15 9.36 15.04 -1.52
CA LEU A 15 9.97 13.95 -0.75
C LEU A 15 10.50 12.87 -1.70
N LEU A 16 11.75 12.49 -1.51
CA LEU A 16 12.39 11.35 -2.15
C LEU A 16 12.44 10.19 -1.15
N LEU A 17 12.15 8.97 -1.62
CA LEU A 17 12.17 7.76 -0.81
C LEU A 17 12.88 6.64 -1.57
N LEU A 18 13.75 5.90 -0.88
CA LEU A 18 14.53 4.79 -1.41
C LEU A 18 14.38 3.58 -0.49
N LEU A 19 14.03 2.42 -1.04
CA LEU A 19 14.10 1.16 -0.32
C LEU A 19 15.51 0.58 -0.45
N LEU A 20 16.24 0.47 0.66
CA LEU A 20 17.62 -0.03 0.71
C LEU A 20 17.69 -1.55 0.91
N ASN A 21 16.76 -2.11 1.70
CA ASN A 21 16.75 -3.53 2.05
C ASN A 21 15.35 -3.98 2.46
N GLY A 22 15.07 -5.27 2.29
CA GLY A 22 13.80 -5.90 2.67
C GLY A 22 12.73 -5.70 1.62
N THR A 23 11.47 -5.87 2.03
CA THR A 23 10.30 -5.58 1.18
C THR A 23 9.41 -4.58 1.88
N ALA A 24 8.88 -3.63 1.12
CA ALA A 24 7.96 -2.63 1.61
C ALA A 24 6.93 -2.29 0.54
N GLU A 25 5.77 -1.79 0.97
CA GLU A 25 4.65 -1.48 0.11
C GLU A 25 3.97 -0.16 0.53
N ILE A 26 3.41 0.55 -0.45
CA ILE A 26 2.50 1.69 -0.22
C ILE A 26 1.14 1.31 -0.79
N PHE A 27 0.13 1.22 0.09
CA PHE A 27 -1.23 0.81 -0.27
C PHE A 27 -1.29 -0.51 -1.07
N GLY A 28 -0.42 -1.48 -0.75
CA GLY A 28 -0.34 -2.78 -1.44
C GLY A 28 0.50 -2.79 -2.72
N SER A 29 1.02 -1.63 -3.18
CA SER A 29 1.99 -1.58 -4.27
C SER A 29 3.41 -1.75 -3.72
N GLU A 30 4.11 -2.81 -4.14
CA GLU A 30 5.48 -3.08 -3.72
C GLU A 30 6.46 -1.98 -4.19
N LEU A 31 7.38 -1.60 -3.31
CA LEU A 31 8.42 -0.61 -3.60
C LEU A 31 9.63 -1.29 -4.24
N PRO A 32 10.17 -0.74 -5.35
CA PRO A 32 11.40 -1.26 -5.94
C PRO A 32 12.62 -0.97 -5.05
N LEU A 33 13.51 -1.96 -4.95
CA LEU A 33 14.82 -1.82 -4.30
C LEU A 33 15.73 -0.88 -5.09
N GLU A 34 16.46 -0.02 -4.37
CA GLU A 34 17.51 0.85 -4.91
C GLU A 34 17.06 1.82 -6.02
N ILE A 35 15.76 2.14 -6.08
CA ILE A 35 15.19 3.16 -6.97
C ILE A 35 14.59 4.32 -6.15
N TRP A 36 15.05 5.54 -6.42
CA TRP A 36 14.46 6.74 -5.82
C TRP A 36 13.06 7.02 -6.37
N LEU A 37 12.09 7.10 -5.47
CA LEU A 37 10.71 7.49 -5.77
C LEU A 37 10.45 8.92 -5.32
N THR A 38 9.75 9.68 -6.16
CA THR A 38 9.44 11.09 -5.93
C THR A 38 7.98 11.26 -5.56
N PHE A 39 7.71 11.87 -4.40
CA PHE A 39 6.36 12.14 -3.90
C PHE A 39 6.06 13.65 -3.91
N PRO A 40 4.86 14.04 -4.35
CA PRO A 40 4.45 15.44 -4.36
C PRO A 40 4.27 15.99 -2.93
N PRO A 41 4.35 17.33 -2.76
CA PRO A 41 4.09 17.97 -1.48
C PRO A 41 2.72 17.60 -0.89
N SER A 42 2.63 17.60 0.44
CA SER A 42 1.39 17.38 1.21
C SER A 42 0.70 16.02 1.01
N LEU A 43 1.35 15.05 0.35
CA LEU A 43 0.84 13.68 0.25
C LEU A 43 0.98 12.96 1.60
N LYS A 44 -0.13 12.41 2.10
CA LYS A 44 -0.16 11.54 3.28
C LYS A 44 -0.21 10.08 2.83
N PHE A 45 0.77 9.30 3.24
CA PHE A 45 0.84 7.87 2.95
C PHE A 45 1.56 7.14 4.09
N GLY A 46 1.39 5.82 4.12
CA GLY A 46 2.14 4.92 4.99
C GLY A 46 2.96 3.96 4.14
N VAL A 47 4.19 3.69 4.57
CA VAL A 47 4.99 2.58 4.04
C VAL A 47 4.88 1.43 5.02
N PHE A 48 4.47 0.28 4.51
CA PHE A 48 4.28 -0.91 5.32
C PHE A 48 5.29 -1.98 4.94
N THR A 49 5.70 -2.81 5.90
CA THR A 49 6.53 -3.99 5.67
C THR A 49 6.04 -5.14 6.52
N TRP A 50 5.98 -6.33 5.92
CA TRP A 50 5.60 -7.58 6.62
C TRP A 50 6.76 -8.18 7.41
N TYR A 51 8.00 -7.98 6.95
CA TYR A 51 9.17 -8.72 7.43
C TYR A 51 10.36 -7.83 7.81
N GLY A 52 10.18 -6.50 7.73
CA GLY A 52 11.23 -5.52 7.95
C GLY A 52 11.76 -4.94 6.65
N ALA A 53 12.05 -3.64 6.69
CA ALA A 53 12.61 -2.89 5.58
C ALA A 53 13.50 -1.76 6.11
N THR A 54 14.50 -1.37 5.32
CA THR A 54 15.30 -0.16 5.57
C THR A 54 15.00 0.85 4.49
N ILE A 55 14.57 2.05 4.89
CA ILE A 55 14.17 3.12 3.99
C ILE A 55 15.08 4.32 4.21
N GLU A 56 15.56 4.91 3.12
CA GLU A 56 16.22 6.20 3.10
C GLU A 56 15.27 7.25 2.52
N MET A 57 15.30 8.46 3.08
CA MET A 57 14.46 9.57 2.65
C MET A 57 15.30 10.85 2.53
N ASP A 58 14.98 11.67 1.53
CA ASP A 58 15.54 13.01 1.33
C ASP A 58 14.43 14.01 1.03
N GLY A 59 14.52 15.22 1.56
CA GLY A 59 13.47 16.25 1.50
C GLY A 59 12.71 16.49 2.80
N THR A 60 11.69 17.35 2.74
CA THR A 60 10.98 17.86 3.92
C THR A 60 9.71 17.05 4.21
N THR A 61 9.54 16.62 5.46
CA THR A 61 8.30 15.98 5.97
C THR A 61 7.69 16.79 7.09
N GLU A 62 6.37 17.02 7.05
CA GLU A 62 5.66 17.67 8.16
C GLU A 62 5.56 16.77 9.40
N LEU A 63 5.33 15.47 9.19
CA LEU A 63 5.19 14.48 10.25
C LEU A 63 5.79 13.15 9.79
N LEU A 64 6.69 12.59 10.59
CA LEU A 64 7.31 11.29 10.37
C LEU A 64 7.30 10.50 11.67
N TYR A 65 6.68 9.32 11.66
CA TYR A 65 6.66 8.40 12.78
C TYR A 65 6.50 6.96 12.28
N THR A 66 6.85 6.01 13.14
CA THR A 66 6.58 4.58 12.91
C THR A 66 5.37 4.18 13.76
N ALA A 67 4.44 3.42 13.18
CA ALA A 67 3.29 2.86 13.88
C ALA A 67 3.46 1.36 14.04
N ASP A 68 3.45 0.87 15.29
CA ASP A 68 3.62 -0.56 15.57
C ASP A 68 2.31 -1.36 15.37
N GLU A 69 1.17 -0.72 15.63
CA GLU A 69 -0.15 -1.32 15.46
C GLU A 69 -0.79 -0.84 14.16
N THR A 70 -1.07 -1.79 13.25
CA THR A 70 -1.72 -1.50 11.96
C THR A 70 -2.82 -2.51 11.66
N PRO A 71 -3.86 -2.13 10.90
CA PRO A 71 -4.94 -3.05 10.51
C PRO A 71 -4.56 -3.99 9.35
N MET A 72 -3.29 -4.06 8.94
CA MET A 72 -2.86 -4.75 7.72
C MET A 72 -3.20 -6.24 7.72
N VAL A 73 -3.11 -6.91 8.86
CA VAL A 73 -3.52 -8.32 9.01
C VAL A 73 -5.02 -8.49 8.69
N SER A 74 -5.86 -7.57 9.14
CA SER A 74 -7.29 -7.60 8.83
C SER A 74 -7.55 -7.40 7.34
N TYR A 75 -6.78 -6.53 6.69
CA TYR A 75 -6.91 -6.26 5.26
C TYR A 75 -6.50 -7.47 4.40
N VAL A 76 -5.40 -8.15 4.72
CA VAL A 76 -4.99 -9.37 3.99
C VAL A 76 -5.97 -10.52 4.21
N ASN A 77 -6.56 -10.63 5.39
CA ASN A 77 -7.62 -11.61 5.65
C ASN A 77 -8.86 -11.36 4.77
N VAL A 78 -9.27 -10.09 4.60
CA VAL A 78 -10.35 -9.72 3.67
C VAL A 78 -9.96 -10.09 2.23
N HIS A 79 -8.74 -9.77 1.80
CA HIS A 79 -8.25 -10.14 0.47
C HIS A 79 -8.36 -11.65 0.22
N ALA A 80 -7.90 -12.48 1.16
CA ALA A 80 -7.94 -13.94 1.04
C ALA A 80 -9.39 -14.48 0.90
N ILE A 81 -10.34 -13.92 1.67
CA ILE A 81 -11.76 -14.30 1.57
C ILE A 81 -12.34 -13.92 0.21
N LEU A 82 -12.02 -12.72 -0.29
CA LEU A 82 -12.47 -12.26 -1.60
C LEU A 82 -11.88 -13.11 -2.72
N GLU A 83 -10.60 -13.47 -2.63
CA GLU A 83 -9.95 -14.35 -3.59
C GLU A 83 -10.58 -15.74 -3.61
N GLY A 84 -10.88 -16.32 -2.43
CA GLY A 84 -11.64 -17.56 -2.34
C GLY A 84 -13.02 -17.47 -3.02
N ARG A 85 -13.72 -16.33 -2.91
CA ARG A 85 -14.98 -16.09 -3.62
C ARG A 85 -14.78 -15.94 -5.14
N ARG A 86 -13.72 -15.26 -5.59
CA ARG A 86 -13.38 -15.17 -7.02
C ARG A 86 -13.10 -16.54 -7.62
N ASN A 87 -12.39 -17.41 -6.90
CA ASN A 87 -12.07 -18.75 -7.39
C ASN A 87 -13.31 -19.66 -7.47
N ARG A 88 -14.25 -19.54 -6.54
CA ARG A 88 -15.56 -20.21 -6.68
C ARG A 88 -16.36 -19.71 -7.88
N ALA A 89 -16.33 -18.40 -8.14
CA ALA A 89 -17.02 -17.80 -9.29
C ALA A 89 -16.49 -18.28 -10.66
N LYS A 90 -15.22 -18.72 -10.71
CA LYS A 90 -14.60 -19.29 -11.91
C LYS A 90 -14.91 -20.78 -12.11
N ALA A 91 -15.46 -21.45 -11.09
CA ALA A 91 -15.79 -22.88 -11.18
C ALA A 91 -16.86 -23.11 -12.27
N PRO A 92 -16.94 -24.30 -12.87
CA PRO A 92 -17.96 -24.61 -13.86
C PRO A 92 -19.36 -24.30 -13.29
N PRO A 93 -20.28 -23.78 -14.13
CA PRO A 93 -21.58 -23.34 -13.67
C PRO A 93 -22.30 -24.49 -12.99
N SER A 94 -22.60 -24.33 -11.70
CA SER A 94 -23.63 -25.13 -11.07
C SER A 94 -24.99 -24.59 -11.51
N ASN A 95 -26.06 -25.35 -11.30
CA ASN A 95 -27.43 -24.89 -11.60
C ASN A 95 -27.86 -23.64 -10.78
N ASP A 96 -27.02 -23.16 -9.86
CA ASP A 96 -27.21 -21.90 -9.16
C ASP A 96 -26.59 -20.74 -9.94
N SER A 97 -27.42 -19.81 -10.41
CA SER A 97 -27.00 -18.61 -11.14
C SER A 97 -25.98 -17.75 -10.37
N ASP A 98 -26.01 -17.80 -9.03
CA ASP A 98 -25.11 -17.06 -8.15
C ASP A 98 -23.68 -17.64 -8.12
N SER A 99 -23.49 -18.89 -8.55
CA SER A 99 -22.18 -19.55 -8.53
C SER A 99 -21.18 -18.97 -9.54
N SER A 100 -21.65 -18.19 -10.51
CA SER A 100 -20.84 -17.65 -11.61
C SER A 100 -20.35 -16.21 -11.40
N GLN A 101 -20.87 -15.50 -10.38
CA GLN A 101 -20.60 -14.08 -10.17
C GLN A 101 -19.49 -13.87 -9.13
N GLY A 102 -18.48 -13.05 -9.48
CA GLY A 102 -17.45 -12.63 -8.54
C GLY A 102 -18.00 -11.79 -7.37
N PRO A 103 -17.24 -11.66 -6.27
CA PRO A 103 -17.68 -10.88 -5.11
C PRO A 103 -17.86 -9.40 -5.48
N ARG A 104 -18.99 -8.82 -5.06
CA ARG A 104 -19.26 -7.38 -5.12
C ARG A 104 -19.08 -6.82 -3.71
N VAL A 105 -18.21 -5.82 -3.57
CA VAL A 105 -17.82 -5.27 -2.26
C VAL A 105 -18.14 -3.78 -2.22
N ILE A 106 -18.72 -3.33 -1.11
CA ILE A 106 -18.91 -1.93 -0.80
C ILE A 106 -18.15 -1.61 0.49
N VAL A 107 -17.39 -0.52 0.50
CA VAL A 107 -16.65 -0.04 1.67
C VAL A 107 -17.38 1.18 2.22
N VAL A 108 -17.91 1.07 3.44
CA VAL A 108 -18.70 2.12 4.10
C VAL A 108 -18.09 2.53 5.44
N GLY A 109 -18.35 3.76 5.86
CA GLY A 109 -17.86 4.31 7.13
C GLY A 109 -17.78 5.84 7.10
N PRO A 110 -17.52 6.48 8.26
CA PRO A 110 -17.47 7.94 8.38
C PRO A 110 -16.35 8.56 7.54
N THR A 111 -16.37 9.89 7.39
CA THR A 111 -15.33 10.66 6.69
C THR A 111 -13.96 10.43 7.31
N ASP A 112 -12.92 10.29 6.47
CA ASP A 112 -11.52 10.10 6.87
C ASP A 112 -11.14 8.79 7.59
N PHE A 113 -11.99 7.76 7.55
CA PHE A 113 -11.71 6.42 8.11
C PHE A 113 -10.91 5.48 7.20
N GLY A 114 -10.09 6.00 6.28
CA GLY A 114 -9.22 5.15 5.45
C GLY A 114 -9.92 4.28 4.39
N LYS A 115 -11.21 4.54 4.11
CA LYS A 115 -12.00 3.79 3.09
C LYS A 115 -11.29 3.70 1.73
N SER A 116 -10.78 4.83 1.23
CA SER A 116 -10.05 4.88 -0.04
C SER A 116 -8.73 4.12 0.01
N SER A 117 -8.03 4.12 1.15
CA SER A 117 -6.79 3.38 1.33
C SER A 117 -7.03 1.87 1.31
N LEU A 118 -8.04 1.40 2.04
CA LEU A 118 -8.47 0.00 2.02
C LEU A 118 -8.89 -0.42 0.60
N SER A 119 -9.71 0.38 -0.07
CA SER A 119 -10.13 0.07 -1.45
C SER A 119 -8.94 -0.06 -2.39
N LYS A 120 -7.95 0.84 -2.30
CA LYS A 120 -6.71 0.76 -3.10
C LYS A 120 -5.93 -0.53 -2.81
N MET A 121 -5.75 -0.86 -1.54
CA MET A 121 -5.07 -2.10 -1.12
C MET A 121 -5.78 -3.36 -1.62
N LEU A 122 -7.12 -3.39 -1.66
CA LEU A 122 -7.87 -4.55 -2.15
C LEU A 122 -7.85 -4.70 -3.68
N THR A 123 -7.49 -3.63 -4.41
CA THR A 123 -7.43 -3.63 -5.88
C THR A 123 -6.05 -3.84 -6.46
N ASN A 124 -5.01 -3.61 -5.66
CA ASN A 124 -3.64 -4.02 -5.97
C ASN A 124 -3.48 -5.52 -5.76
#